data_AF-A0A1I1MV28-F1
#
_entry.id   AF-A0A1I1MV28-F1
#
_cell.length_a   1.000
_cell.length_b   1.000
_cell.length_c   1.000
_cell.angle_alpha   90.00
_cell.angle_beta   90.00
_cell.angle_gamma   90.00
#
_symmetry.space_group_name_H-M   'P 1'
#
loop_
_entity.id
_entity.type
_entity.pdbx_description
1 polymer ?
#
loop_
_entity_poly.entity_id
_entity_poly.type
_entity_poly.pdbx_seq_one_letter_code
_entity_poly.pdbx_strand_id
1 'polypeptide(L)'
;MSMVYEQSTRVVLVPHWLSAADRDALAASIEAALTRADLPATTADRLVDVLTELHVARARDVVWPSSAARVRLVTGWDPDTLPVRLSAMELACALSLPELTPPVRAALTGGRSL
;
A
#
# COMPACT_ATOMS: atom_id res chain seq x y z
N MET A 1 -30.20 16.56 25.29
CA MET A 1 -29.84 15.84 24.05
C MET A 1 -28.44 16.31 23.64
N SER A 2 -27.40 15.64 24.13
CA SER A 2 -26.03 15.91 23.68
C SER A 2 -25.81 15.17 22.38
N MET A 3 -25.66 15.92 21.28
CA MET A 3 -25.09 15.39 20.04
C MET A 3 -23.65 14.98 20.33
N VAL A 4 -23.40 13.67 20.38
CA VAL A 4 -22.06 13.12 20.22
C VAL A 4 -21.70 13.37 18.77
N TYR A 5 -20.88 14.38 18.51
CA TYR A 5 -20.17 14.46 17.24
C TYR A 5 -19.19 13.30 17.23
N GLU A 6 -19.52 12.21 16.54
CA GLU A 6 -18.51 11.24 16.12
C GLU A 6 -17.44 12.03 15.37
N GLN A 7 -16.27 12.18 15.99
CA GLN A 7 -15.09 12.67 15.30
C GLN A 7 -14.77 11.65 14.23
N SER A 8 -15.27 11.91 13.01
CA SER A 8 -14.88 11.20 11.81
C SER A 8 -13.39 11.48 11.60
N THR A 9 -12.56 10.60 12.15
CA THR A 9 -11.12 10.63 11.95
C THR A 9 -10.88 10.35 10.48
N ARG A 10 -10.66 11.41 9.70
CA ARG A 10 -10.41 11.29 8.27
C ARG A 10 -9.15 10.47 8.08
N VAL A 11 -9.30 9.24 7.58
CA VAL A 11 -8.17 8.38 7.25
C VAL A 11 -7.43 9.01 6.08
N VAL A 12 -6.19 9.44 6.32
CA VAL A 12 -5.31 9.97 5.29
C VAL A 12 -4.61 8.80 4.62
N LEU A 13 -4.73 8.71 3.30
CA LEU A 13 -4.02 7.73 2.50
C LEU A 13 -2.81 8.39 1.85
N VAL A 14 -1.61 7.87 2.13
CA VAL A 14 -0.34 8.37 1.61
C VAL A 14 0.08 7.49 0.43
N PRO A 15 0.40 8.05 -0.75
CA PRO A 15 0.93 7.28 -1.87
C PRO A 15 2.37 6.83 -1.59
N HIS A 16 2.58 5.51 -1.57
CA HIS A 16 3.88 4.86 -1.60
C HIS A 16 4.17 4.41 -3.04
N TRP A 17 5.21 4.97 -3.67
CA TRP A 17 5.53 4.66 -5.07
C TRP A 17 6.39 3.41 -5.18
N LEU A 18 5.76 2.31 -5.61
CA LEU A 18 6.35 0.97 -5.66
C LEU A 18 6.57 0.52 -7.11
N SER A 19 7.71 -0.10 -7.39
CA SER A 19 7.95 -0.76 -8.68
C SER A 19 7.02 -1.95 -8.89
N ALA A 20 6.97 -2.53 -10.10
CA ALA A 20 6.25 -3.79 -10.32
C ALA A 20 6.76 -4.90 -9.37
N ALA A 21 8.09 -5.06 -9.29
CA ALA A 21 8.73 -6.06 -8.44
C ALA A 21 8.41 -5.86 -6.95
N ASP A 22 8.42 -4.62 -6.46
CA ASP A 22 8.06 -4.33 -5.07
C ASP A 22 6.58 -4.66 -4.78
N ARG A 23 5.69 -4.38 -5.73
CA ARG A 23 4.25 -4.68 -5.58
C ARG A 23 3.98 -6.18 -5.59
N ASP A 24 4.63 -6.94 -6.48
CA ASP A 24 4.50 -8.40 -6.53
C ASP A 24 5.06 -9.05 -5.26
N ALA A 25 6.23 -8.60 -4.81
CA ALA A 25 6.83 -9.10 -3.59
C ALA A 25 6.01 -8.74 -2.35
N LEU A 26 5.42 -7.54 -2.29
CA LEU A 26 4.51 -7.16 -1.22
C LEU A 26 3.24 -8.03 -1.20
N ALA A 27 2.63 -8.26 -2.37
CA ALA A 27 1.45 -9.13 -2.48
C ALA A 27 1.78 -10.54 -1.97
N ALA A 28 2.89 -11.13 -2.41
CA ALA A 28 3.32 -12.45 -1.98
C ALA A 28 3.59 -12.53 -0.46
N SER A 29 4.25 -11.52 0.14
CA SER A 29 4.45 -11.46 1.58
C SER A 29 3.13 -11.39 2.35
N ILE A 30 2.16 -10.61 1.85
CA ILE A 30 0.85 -10.49 2.49
C ILE A 30 0.04 -11.79 2.36
N GLU A 31 0.02 -12.40 1.18
CA GLU A 31 -0.65 -13.67 0.95
C GLU A 31 -0.09 -14.77 1.84
N ALA A 32 1.24 -14.84 2.00
CA ALA A 32 1.88 -15.74 2.93
C ALA A 32 1.45 -15.48 4.38
N ALA A 33 1.42 -14.22 4.81
CA ALA A 33 0.98 -13.85 6.16
C ALA A 33 -0.48 -14.22 6.43
N LEU A 34 -1.37 -14.08 5.44
CA LEU A 34 -2.80 -14.42 5.56
C LEU A 34 -3.06 -15.92 5.74
N THR A 35 -2.09 -16.79 5.42
CA THR A 35 -2.20 -18.24 5.70
C THR A 35 -1.91 -18.62 7.15
N ARG A 36 -1.41 -17.67 7.96
CA ARG A 36 -1.04 -17.94 9.35
C ARG A 36 -2.25 -18.01 10.25
N ALA A 37 -2.31 -19.06 11.06
CA ALA A 37 -3.39 -19.25 12.03
C ALA A 37 -3.34 -18.25 13.21
N ASP A 38 -2.20 -17.63 13.46
CA ASP A 38 -1.99 -16.70 14.59
C ASP A 38 -2.10 -15.22 14.20
N LEU A 39 -2.50 -14.91 12.97
CA LEU A 39 -2.66 -13.54 12.52
C LEU A 39 -3.91 -12.91 13.16
N PRO A 40 -3.80 -11.77 13.86
CA PRO A 40 -4.97 -11.09 14.42
C PRO A 40 -5.96 -10.67 13.33
N ALA A 41 -7.26 -10.91 13.54
CA ALA A 41 -8.30 -10.63 12.55
C ALA A 41 -8.28 -9.17 12.05
N THR A 42 -8.11 -8.21 12.95
CA THR A 42 -7.99 -6.80 12.59
C THR A 42 -6.77 -6.49 11.72
N THR A 43 -5.67 -7.24 11.89
CA THR A 43 -4.49 -7.11 11.01
C THR A 43 -4.79 -7.73 9.65
N ALA A 44 -5.43 -8.91 9.62
CA ALA A 44 -5.84 -9.56 8.38
C ALA A 44 -6.73 -8.65 7.52
N ASP A 45 -7.73 -7.99 8.12
CA ASP A 45 -8.61 -7.03 7.40
C ASP A 45 -7.79 -5.92 6.74
N ARG A 46 -6.84 -5.32 7.47
CA ARG A 46 -5.97 -4.27 6.93
C ARG A 46 -5.07 -4.78 5.82
N LEU A 47 -4.57 -6.00 5.92
CA LEU A 47 -3.74 -6.60 4.88
C LEU A 47 -4.55 -6.88 3.60
N VAL A 48 -5.82 -7.27 3.73
CA VAL A 48 -6.74 -7.41 2.60
C VAL A 48 -7.01 -6.05 1.94
N ASP A 49 -7.14 -4.97 2.72
CA ASP A 49 -7.24 -3.61 2.19
C ASP A 49 -5.98 -3.24 1.38
N VAL A 50 -4.79 -3.60 1.85
CA VAL A 50 -3.53 -3.39 1.11
C VAL A 50 -3.53 -4.17 -0.21
N LEU A 51 -3.88 -5.46 -0.21
CA LEU A 51 -3.99 -6.25 -1.45
C LEU A 51 -4.97 -5.62 -2.44
N THR A 52 -6.09 -5.11 -1.93
CA THR A 52 -7.07 -4.41 -2.74
C THR A 52 -6.48 -3.16 -3.38
N GLU A 53 -5.79 -2.30 -2.62
CA GLU A 53 -5.17 -1.10 -3.19
C GLU A 53 -4.04 -1.44 -4.19
N LEU A 54 -3.29 -2.55 -4.01
CA LEU A 54 -2.33 -3.01 -5.02
C LEU A 54 -3.01 -3.30 -6.36
N HIS A 55 -4.21 -3.88 -6.33
CA HIS A 55 -5.00 -4.15 -7.52
C HIS A 55 -5.58 -2.85 -8.11
N VAL A 56 -6.09 -1.97 -7.26
CA VAL A 56 -6.60 -0.65 -7.67
C VAL A 56 -5.49 0.20 -8.29
N ALA A 57 -4.26 0.15 -7.78
CA ALA A 57 -3.12 0.87 -8.35
C ALA A 57 -2.84 0.43 -9.81
N ARG A 58 -2.94 -0.87 -10.10
CA ARG A 58 -2.85 -1.40 -11.48
C ARG A 58 -3.99 -0.92 -12.35
N ALA A 59 -5.23 -1.05 -11.87
CA ALA A 59 -6.42 -0.63 -12.60
C ALA A 59 -6.38 0.87 -12.92
N ARG A 60 -5.93 1.69 -11.97
CA ARG A 60 -5.80 3.15 -12.12
C ARG A 60 -4.83 3.54 -13.23
N ASP A 61 -3.75 2.78 -13.41
CA ASP A 61 -2.79 3.02 -14.50
C ASP A 61 -3.40 2.73 -15.88
N VAL A 62 -4.31 1.76 -15.97
CA VAL A 62 -5.04 1.47 -17.21
C VAL A 62 -6.09 2.53 -17.51
N VAL A 63 -6.81 3.00 -16.48
CA VAL A 63 -7.91 3.97 -16.66
C VAL A 63 -7.38 5.40 -16.89
N TRP A 64 -6.29 5.79 -16.21
CA TRP A 64 -5.70 7.13 -16.31
C TRP A 64 -4.18 7.09 -16.53
N PRO A 65 -3.72 6.52 -17.65
CA PRO A 65 -2.28 6.23 -17.89
C PRO A 65 -1.42 7.49 -17.87
N SER A 66 -1.93 8.62 -18.34
CA SER A 66 -1.17 9.86 -18.43
C SER A 66 -0.79 10.44 -17.06
N SER A 67 -1.54 10.12 -15.99
CA SER A 67 -1.29 10.70 -14.67
C SER A 67 -0.04 10.12 -14.01
N ALA A 68 0.11 8.79 -14.01
CA ALA A 68 1.29 8.13 -13.48
C ALA A 68 2.51 8.32 -14.41
N ALA A 69 2.30 8.28 -15.73
CA ALA A 69 3.36 8.52 -16.72
C ALA A 69 4.07 9.87 -16.54
N ARG A 70 3.33 10.95 -16.24
CA ARG A 70 3.93 12.27 -15.97
C ARG A 70 4.85 12.27 -14.76
N VAL A 71 4.45 11.62 -13.66
CA VAL A 71 5.29 11.53 -12.46
C VAL A 71 6.56 10.75 -12.77
N ARG A 72 6.42 9.56 -13.40
CA ARG A 72 7.56 8.73 -13.81
C ARG A 72 8.55 9.47 -14.70
N LEU A 73 8.04 10.25 -15.66
CA LEU A 73 8.86 11.06 -16.56
C LEU A 73 9.70 12.09 -15.79
N VAL A 74 9.09 12.80 -14.83
CA VAL A 74 9.77 13.87 -14.07
C VAL A 74 10.75 13.30 -13.05
N THR A 75 10.44 12.14 -12.46
CA THR A 75 11.28 11.51 -11.44
C THR A 75 12.36 10.59 -12.01
N GLY A 76 12.25 10.22 -13.30
CA GLY A 76 13.09 9.19 -13.92
C GLY A 76 12.84 7.78 -13.36
N TRP A 77 11.67 7.55 -12.76
CA TRP A 77 11.31 6.24 -12.22
C TRP A 77 10.95 5.26 -13.33
N ASP A 78 11.06 3.97 -12.98
CA ASP A 78 10.68 2.87 -13.86
C ASP A 78 9.23 3.02 -14.37
N PRO A 79 8.95 2.69 -15.66
CA PRO A 79 7.64 2.85 -16.28
C PRO A 79 6.50 2.13 -15.56
N ASP A 80 6.77 1.12 -14.74
CA ASP A 80 5.77 0.36 -13.99
C ASP A 80 5.66 0.78 -12.52
N THR A 81 6.33 1.87 -12.12
CA THR A 81 6.26 2.41 -10.76
C THR A 81 4.90 3.04 -10.51
N LEU A 82 4.17 2.57 -9.51
CA LEU A 82 2.79 3.00 -9.24
C LEU A 82 2.60 3.48 -7.80
N PRO A 83 1.74 4.50 -7.58
CA PRO A 83 1.38 4.93 -6.25
C PRO A 83 0.36 3.97 -5.63
N VAL A 84 0.75 3.32 -4.55
CA VAL A 84 -0.10 2.48 -3.69
C VAL A 84 -0.46 3.30 -2.47
N ARG A 85 -1.74 3.59 -2.27
CA ARG A 85 -2.19 4.53 -1.23
C ARG A 85 -2.53 3.81 0.05
N LEU A 86 -1.70 3.98 1.08
CA LEU A 86 -1.88 3.30 2.36
C LEU A 86 -2.22 4.29 3.47
N SER A 87 -3.10 3.88 4.36
CA SER A 87 -3.24 4.53 5.66
C SER A 87 -2.04 4.22 6.54
N ALA A 88 -1.81 5.05 7.57
CA ALA A 88 -0.75 4.80 8.55
C ALA A 88 -0.92 3.42 9.23
N MET A 89 -2.16 2.95 9.41
CA MET A 89 -2.44 1.64 10.00
C MET A 89 -2.12 0.50 9.03
N GLU A 90 -2.54 0.60 7.77
CA GLU A 90 -2.19 -0.38 6.72
C GLU A 90 -0.67 -0.51 6.57
N LEU A 91 0.05 0.62 6.52
CA LEU A 91 1.50 0.63 6.44
C LEU A 91 2.13 -0.02 7.68
N ALA A 92 1.66 0.29 8.88
CA ALA A 92 2.16 -0.32 10.12
C ALA A 92 1.92 -1.83 10.15
N CYS A 93 0.74 -2.29 9.74
CA CYS A 93 0.42 -3.72 9.62
C CYS A 93 1.36 -4.41 8.62
N ALA A 94 1.54 -3.85 7.41
CA ALA A 94 2.45 -4.41 6.41
C ALA A 94 3.91 -4.46 6.90
N LEU A 95 4.39 -3.39 7.55
CA LEU A 95 5.75 -3.34 8.10
C LEU A 95 5.95 -4.27 9.30
N SER A 96 4.89 -4.66 10.01
CA SER A 96 4.98 -5.62 11.12
C SER A 96 5.17 -7.07 10.66
N LEU A 97 4.95 -7.37 9.36
CA LEU A 97 5.04 -8.71 8.83
C LEU A 97 6.49 -9.23 8.84
N PRO A 98 6.76 -10.40 9.47
CA PRO A 98 8.05 -11.06 9.36
C PRO A 98 8.34 -11.61 7.95
N GLU A 99 7.30 -11.86 7.15
CA GLU A 99 7.39 -12.32 5.77
C GLU A 99 7.83 -11.21 4.80
N LEU A 100 7.89 -9.96 5.26
CA LEU A 100 8.24 -8.82 4.43
C LEU A 100 9.73 -8.83 4.08
N THR A 101 10.03 -8.93 2.79
CA THR A 101 11.42 -8.92 2.32
C THR A 101 12.11 -7.57 2.58
N PRO A 102 13.43 -7.54 2.83
CA PRO A 102 14.15 -6.28 3.05
C PRO A 102 13.99 -5.23 1.93
N PRO A 103 13.97 -5.60 0.63
CA PRO A 103 13.71 -4.64 -0.45
C PRO A 103 12.34 -3.98 -0.35
N VAL A 104 11.28 -4.76 -0.11
CA VAL A 104 9.91 -4.24 0.02
C VAL A 104 9.80 -3.33 1.25
N ARG A 105 10.41 -3.72 2.36
CA ARG A 105 10.49 -2.89 3.57
C ARG A 105 11.16 -1.56 3.29
N ALA A 106 12.28 -1.56 2.56
CA ALA A 106 12.98 -0.36 2.15
C ALA A 106 12.16 0.49 1.17
N ALA A 107 11.36 -0.12 0.29
CA ALA A 107 10.48 0.60 -0.63
C ALA A 107 9.31 1.29 0.12
N LEU A 108 8.70 0.61 1.09
CA LEU A 108 7.60 1.14 1.91
C LEU A 108 8.03 2.21 2.92
N THR A 109 9.26 2.12 3.42
CA THR A 109 9.86 3.12 4.33
C THR A 109 10.67 4.17 3.60
N GLY A 110 10.95 3.95 2.32
CA GLY A 110 11.75 4.81 1.46
C GLY A 110 11.02 6.11 1.14
N GLY A 111 11.79 7.18 0.97
CA GLY A 111 11.32 8.56 0.74
C GLY A 111 10.57 8.79 -0.58
N ARG A 112 10.07 7.75 -1.24
CA ARG A 112 9.09 7.86 -2.34
C ARG A 112 7.66 7.79 -1.80
N SER A 113 7.45 8.34 -0.61
CA SER A 113 6.13 8.50 0.01
C SER A 113 5.85 10.01 0.04
N LEU A 114 4.89 10.50 -0.75
CA LEU A 114 4.65 11.94 -1.00
C LEU A 114 3.30 12.40 -0.51
#